data_AF-A0A0N4X0M8-F1
#
_entry.id   AF-A0A0N4X0M8-F1
#
_cell.length_a   1.000
_cell.length_b   1.000
_cell.length_c   1.000
_cell.angle_alpha   90.00
_cell.angle_beta   90.00
_cell.angle_gamma   90.00
#
_symmetry.space_group_name_H-M   'P 1'
#
loop_
_entity.id
_entity.type
_entity.pdbx_description
1 polymer ?
#
loop_
_entity_poly.entity_id
_entity_poly.type
_entity_poly.pdbx_seq_one_letter_code
_entity_poly.pdbx_strand_id
1 'polypeptide(L)'
;LLGSLPSLGSRFGVLIHPTVALLRRPFFPRLNVDEVQDTFWMPLERFLDDSLHMSYVIDSKYTVHSFAFEEAHTYGVTALMCILTAMSVLQKMPPFDITPLLPVSRLAQMTPAEVVAEVCGYAGQPFMTTSKL
;
A
#
# COMPACT_ATOMS: atom_id res chain seq x y z
N LEU A 1 2.72 4.29 -19.43
CA LEU A 1 3.23 4.30 -18.04
C LEU A 1 2.74 5.57 -17.36
N LEU A 2 2.19 5.50 -16.15
CA LEU A 2 1.76 6.70 -15.41
C LEU A 2 2.91 7.23 -14.53
N GLY A 3 3.70 6.31 -13.97
CA GLY A 3 4.92 6.63 -13.22
C GLY A 3 5.38 5.44 -12.39
N SER A 4 6.38 5.67 -11.54
CA SER A 4 6.85 4.70 -10.55
C SER A 4 6.67 5.29 -9.16
N LEU A 5 6.27 4.45 -8.19
CA LEU A 5 6.43 4.83 -6.79
C LEU A 5 7.92 4.66 -6.42
N PRO A 6 8.41 5.34 -5.38
CA PRO A 6 9.76 5.06 -4.90
C PRO A 6 9.89 3.60 -4.45
N SER A 7 11.13 3.10 -4.46
CA SER A 7 11.39 1.70 -4.15
C SER A 7 11.07 1.36 -2.69
N LEU A 8 10.57 0.14 -2.45
CA LEU A 8 10.17 -0.35 -1.14
C LEU A 8 11.06 -1.53 -0.73
N GLY A 9 11.51 -1.57 0.52
CA GLY A 9 12.26 -2.69 1.08
C GLY A 9 11.31 -3.63 1.81
N SER A 10 11.38 -4.92 1.52
CA SER A 10 10.67 -5.95 2.26
C SER A 10 11.40 -6.29 3.56
N ARG A 11 10.70 -6.92 4.51
CA ARG A 11 11.27 -7.48 5.75
C ARG A 11 12.41 -8.47 5.55
N PHE A 12 12.53 -9.02 4.35
CA PHE A 12 13.53 -10.03 4.02
C PHE A 12 14.69 -9.44 3.19
N GLY A 13 14.80 -8.11 3.12
CA GLY A 13 15.86 -7.44 2.36
C GLY A 13 15.65 -7.46 0.85
N VAL A 14 14.42 -7.75 0.40
CA VAL A 14 14.07 -7.69 -1.04
C VAL A 14 13.68 -6.27 -1.39
N LEU A 15 14.36 -5.67 -2.35
CA LEU A 15 13.99 -4.37 -2.90
C LEU A 15 12.92 -4.54 -3.99
N ILE A 16 11.85 -3.76 -3.89
CA ILE A 16 10.69 -3.79 -4.77
C ILE A 16 10.62 -2.47 -5.53
N HIS A 17 10.47 -2.53 -6.86
CA HIS A 17 10.36 -1.37 -7.75
C HIS A 17 8.94 -1.25 -8.32
N PRO A 18 7.99 -0.68 -7.56
CA PRO A 18 6.60 -0.55 -7.98
C PRO A 18 6.41 0.42 -9.17
N THR A 19 5.64 -0.04 -10.16
CA THR A 19 5.35 0.70 -11.38
C THR A 19 3.84 0.82 -11.57
N VAL A 20 3.34 2.03 -11.80
CA VAL A 20 1.91 2.32 -12.00
C VAL A 20 1.63 2.56 -13.48
N ALA A 21 0.69 1.81 -14.04
CA ALA A 21 0.37 1.85 -15.46
C ALA A 21 -1.12 2.05 -15.70
N LEU A 22 -1.44 2.75 -16.80
CA LEU A 22 -2.78 2.78 -17.36
C LEU A 22 -2.93 1.63 -18.34
N LEU A 23 -3.96 0.82 -18.16
CA LEU A 23 -4.30 -0.28 -19.07
C LEU A 23 -5.21 0.24 -20.18
N ARG A 24 -4.91 -0.14 -21.44
CA ARG A 24 -5.77 0.16 -22.59
C ARG A 24 -7.09 -0.59 -22.43
N ARG A 25 -8.22 0.10 -22.66
CA ARG A 25 -9.55 -0.50 -22.56
C ARG A 25 -10.10 -0.88 -23.95
N PRO A 26 -10.84 -2.00 -24.07
CA PRO A 26 -11.05 -3.00 -23.01
C PRO A 26 -9.78 -3.83 -22.77
N PHE A 27 -9.58 -4.29 -21.54
CA PHE A 27 -8.46 -5.15 -21.15
C PHE A 27 -8.99 -6.51 -20.73
N PHE A 28 -8.49 -7.58 -21.37
CA PHE A 28 -8.86 -8.96 -21.09
C PHE A 28 -7.57 -9.76 -20.85
N PRO A 29 -7.17 -9.99 -19.58
CA PRO A 29 -5.96 -10.75 -19.29
C PRO A 29 -6.14 -12.20 -19.74
N ARG A 30 -5.09 -12.78 -20.33
CA ARG A 30 -4.99 -14.23 -20.51
C ARG A 30 -4.17 -14.77 -19.35
N LEU A 31 -4.79 -15.56 -18.49
CA LEU A 31 -4.14 -16.07 -17.29
C LEU A 31 -3.22 -17.24 -17.62
N ASN A 32 -2.03 -17.23 -17.00
CA ASN A 32 -1.23 -18.43 -16.87
C ASN A 32 -1.72 -19.20 -15.63
N VAL A 33 -2.49 -20.26 -15.84
CA VAL A 33 -3.14 -21.01 -14.74
C VAL A 33 -2.15 -21.77 -13.84
N ASP A 34 -0.90 -21.94 -14.31
CA ASP A 34 0.17 -22.54 -13.51
C ASP A 34 0.70 -21.58 -12.42
N GLU A 35 0.44 -20.27 -12.56
CA GLU A 35 0.97 -19.22 -11.68
C GLU A 35 -0.13 -18.37 -11.04
N VAL A 36 -1.24 -18.15 -11.76
CA VAL A 36 -2.31 -17.23 -11.38
C VAL A 36 -3.61 -18.01 -11.24
N GLN A 37 -4.09 -18.13 -10.01
CA GLN A 37 -5.35 -18.79 -9.70
C GLN A 37 -6.56 -17.96 -10.18
N ASP A 38 -6.55 -16.65 -9.94
CA ASP A 38 -7.67 -15.77 -10.24
C ASP A 38 -7.25 -14.29 -10.38
N THR A 39 -8.15 -13.45 -10.90
CA THR A 39 -8.00 -12.00 -11.00
C THR A 39 -9.28 -11.27 -10.62
N PHE A 40 -9.13 -10.13 -9.97
CA PHE A 40 -10.24 -9.27 -9.59
C PHE A 40 -9.93 -7.79 -9.87
N TRP A 41 -10.98 -6.98 -9.90
CA TRP A 41 -10.88 -5.53 -9.97
C TRP A 41 -11.43 -4.92 -8.69
N MET A 42 -10.68 -4.00 -8.10
CA MET A 42 -11.19 -3.18 -7.00
C MET A 42 -11.09 -1.70 -7.36
N PRO A 43 -12.15 -0.90 -7.10
CA PRO A 43 -12.09 0.55 -7.27
C PRO A 43 -10.98 1.14 -6.39
N LEU A 44 -10.19 2.05 -6.95
CA LEU A 44 -9.00 2.58 -6.28
C LEU A 44 -9.36 3.32 -4.98
N GLU A 45 -10.51 3.99 -4.93
CA GLU A 45 -10.98 4.68 -3.72
C GLU A 45 -11.22 3.76 -2.53
N ARG A 46 -11.45 2.45 -2.74
CA ARG A 46 -11.69 1.48 -1.66
C ARG A 46 -10.46 1.24 -0.80
N PHE A 47 -9.27 1.52 -1.33
CA PHE A 47 -8.03 1.49 -0.53
C PHE A 47 -7.86 2.69 0.41
N LEU A 48 -8.77 3.67 0.37
CA LEU A 48 -8.81 4.81 1.29
C LEU A 48 -10.04 4.75 2.22
N ASP A 49 -10.77 3.64 2.22
CA ASP A 49 -12.00 3.45 2.98
C ASP A 49 -11.75 2.66 4.27
N ASP A 50 -12.01 3.28 5.41
CA ASP A 50 -11.81 2.68 6.73
C ASP A 50 -12.73 1.50 7.00
N SER A 51 -13.93 1.49 6.39
CA SER A 51 -14.93 0.45 6.65
C SER A 51 -14.49 -0.94 6.19
N LEU A 52 -13.49 -1.01 5.31
CA LEU A 52 -12.88 -2.26 4.84
C LEU A 52 -11.47 -2.46 5.39
N HIS A 53 -10.92 -1.48 6.10
CA HIS A 53 -9.52 -1.46 6.51
C HIS A 53 -9.33 -2.16 7.85
N MET A 54 -8.33 -3.03 7.91
CA MET A 54 -7.78 -3.53 9.15
C MET A 54 -6.27 -3.37 9.13
N SER A 55 -5.69 -3.13 10.30
CA SER A 55 -4.24 -2.98 10.43
C SER A 55 -3.64 -3.66 11.66
N TYR A 56 -2.36 -4.00 11.55
CA TYR A 56 -1.55 -4.55 12.64
C TYR A 56 -0.18 -3.86 12.66
N VAL A 57 0.13 -3.19 13.76
CA VAL A 57 1.39 -2.48 13.94
C VAL A 57 2.51 -3.47 14.24
N ILE A 58 3.60 -3.40 13.48
CA ILE A 58 4.80 -4.22 13.69
C ILE A 58 5.85 -3.43 14.48
N ASP A 59 6.09 -2.18 14.08
CA ASP A 59 6.94 -1.23 14.79
C ASP A 59 6.50 0.22 14.49
N SER A 60 7.28 1.21 14.93
CA SER A 60 6.93 2.62 14.74
C SER A 60 6.89 3.07 13.28
N LYS A 61 7.58 2.37 12.38
CA LYS A 61 7.70 2.71 10.95
C LYS A 61 6.91 1.76 10.04
N TYR A 62 6.29 0.72 10.60
CA TYR A 62 5.64 -0.29 9.80
C TYR A 62 4.35 -0.83 10.42
N THR A 63 3.31 -0.74 9.60
CA THR A 63 1.99 -1.30 9.83
C THR A 63 1.66 -2.23 8.67
N VAL A 64 1.17 -3.42 8.99
CA VAL A 64 0.58 -4.32 8.00
C VAL A 64 -0.86 -3.88 7.80
N HIS A 65 -1.19 -3.43 6.58
CA HIS A 65 -2.56 -3.09 6.19
C HIS A 65 -3.24 -4.29 5.52
N SER A 66 -4.57 -4.35 5.63
CA SER A 66 -5.39 -5.32 4.93
C SER A 66 -6.76 -4.73 4.57
N PHE A 67 -7.30 -5.19 3.44
CA PHE A 67 -8.61 -4.84 2.92
C PHE A 67 -9.32 -6.10 2.46
N ALA A 68 -10.56 -6.29 2.93
CA ALA A 68 -11.46 -7.31 2.43
C ALA A 68 -12.43 -6.68 1.43
N PHE A 69 -12.58 -7.29 0.25
CA PHE A 69 -13.52 -6.83 -0.76
C PHE A 69 -14.08 -8.03 -1.52
N GLU A 70 -15.39 -8.26 -1.39
CA GLU A 70 -16.05 -9.45 -1.92
C GLU A 70 -15.34 -10.73 -1.43
N GLU A 71 -14.88 -11.60 -2.33
CA GLU A 71 -14.13 -12.82 -2.01
C GLU A 71 -12.61 -12.59 -1.97
N ALA A 72 -12.14 -11.37 -2.23
CA ALA A 72 -10.72 -11.03 -2.29
C ALA A 72 -10.22 -10.38 -1.00
N HIS A 73 -8.99 -10.72 -0.63
CA HIS A 73 -8.28 -10.13 0.51
C HIS A 73 -6.92 -9.61 0.08
N THR A 74 -6.71 -8.29 0.18
CA THR A 74 -5.43 -7.64 -0.17
C THR A 74 -4.73 -7.20 1.11
N TYR A 75 -3.48 -7.60 1.33
CA TYR A 75 -2.75 -7.29 2.56
C TYR A 75 -1.25 -7.06 2.35
N GLY A 76 -0.57 -6.60 3.41
CA GLY A 76 0.89 -6.45 3.45
C GLY A 76 1.41 -5.37 2.51
N VAL A 77 2.53 -5.65 1.84
CA VAL A 77 3.17 -4.69 0.93
C VAL A 77 2.26 -4.33 -0.25
N THR A 78 1.44 -5.26 -0.72
CA THR A 78 0.48 -5.01 -1.80
C THR A 78 -0.55 -3.98 -1.37
N ALA A 79 -1.16 -4.14 -0.20
CA ALA A 79 -2.12 -3.17 0.34
C ALA A 79 -1.48 -1.78 0.51
N LEU A 80 -0.24 -1.73 1.03
CA LEU A 80 0.49 -0.46 1.17
C LEU A 80 0.70 0.23 -0.20
N MET A 81 1.17 -0.50 -1.21
CA MET A 81 1.35 0.06 -2.56
C MET A 81 0.04 0.59 -3.14
N CYS A 82 -1.07 -0.10 -2.89
CA CYS A 82 -2.39 0.34 -3.31
C CYS A 82 -2.88 1.59 -2.58
N ILE A 83 -2.67 1.70 -1.26
CA ILE A 83 -2.94 2.93 -0.49
C ILE A 83 -2.13 4.10 -1.08
N LEU A 84 -0.80 3.95 -1.23
CA LEU A 84 0.07 5.00 -1.75
C LEU A 84 -0.32 5.43 -3.17
N THR A 85 -0.71 4.46 -4.01
CA THR A 85 -1.22 4.73 -5.36
C THR A 85 -2.54 5.48 -5.31
N ALA A 86 -3.48 5.06 -4.46
CA ALA A 86 -4.78 5.70 -4.32
C ALA A 86 -4.64 7.15 -3.82
N MET A 87 -3.80 7.37 -2.81
CA MET A 87 -3.48 8.71 -2.31
C MET A 87 -2.92 9.61 -3.41
N SER A 88 -1.95 9.09 -4.18
CA SER A 88 -1.26 9.84 -5.22
C SER A 88 -2.14 10.15 -6.43
N VAL A 89 -2.99 9.20 -6.85
CA VAL A 89 -3.85 9.38 -8.02
C VAL A 89 -5.10 10.19 -7.68
N LEU A 90 -5.72 9.93 -6.53
CA LEU A 90 -6.97 10.58 -6.12
C LEU A 90 -6.75 11.88 -5.35
N GLN A 91 -5.51 12.17 -4.94
CA GLN A 91 -5.13 13.33 -4.14
C GLN A 91 -5.94 13.41 -2.83
N LYS A 92 -6.08 12.27 -2.14
CA LYS A 92 -6.84 12.13 -0.89
C LYS A 92 -6.04 11.39 0.17
N MET A 93 -6.17 11.82 1.42
CA MET A 93 -5.64 11.10 2.58
C MET A 93 -6.64 10.05 3.07
N PRO A 94 -6.19 8.88 3.52
CA PRO A 94 -7.08 7.95 4.20
C PRO A 94 -7.43 8.48 5.61
N PRO A 95 -8.59 8.08 6.15
CA PRO A 95 -9.01 8.41 7.50
C PRO A 95 -8.42 7.48 8.58
N PHE A 96 -7.33 6.77 8.26
CA PHE A 96 -6.63 5.83 9.16
C PHE A 96 -5.12 6.08 9.14
N ASP A 97 -4.45 5.61 10.19
CA ASP A 97 -3.00 5.75 10.34
C ASP A 97 -2.25 4.89 9.30
N ILE A 98 -1.23 5.45 8.64
CA ILE A 98 -0.36 4.69 7.73
C ILE A 98 0.69 3.91 8.53
N THR A 99 1.28 4.56 9.52
CA THR A 99 2.20 3.95 10.50
C THR A 99 2.01 4.68 11.83
N PRO A 100 2.52 4.17 12.96
CA PRO A 100 2.49 4.93 14.22
C PRO A 100 3.15 6.31 14.14
N LEU A 101 4.14 6.51 13.25
CA LEU A 101 4.75 7.82 13.00
C LEU A 101 3.96 8.69 12.01
N LEU A 102 2.99 8.12 11.30
CA LEU A 102 2.12 8.81 10.34
C LEU A 102 0.64 8.65 10.75
N PRO A 103 0.24 9.16 11.93
CA PRO A 103 -1.14 9.13 12.35
C PRO A 103 -2.01 10.11 11.56
N VAL A 104 -3.32 9.92 11.52
CA VAL A 104 -4.30 10.77 10.80
C VAL A 104 -4.11 12.25 11.10
N SER A 105 -3.85 12.60 12.36
CA SER A 105 -3.62 13.99 12.80
C SER A 105 -2.43 14.65 12.10
N ARG A 106 -1.39 13.87 11.79
CA ARG A 106 -0.21 14.31 11.03
C ARG A 106 -0.49 14.30 9.53
N LEU A 107 -1.16 13.27 9.02
CA LEU A 107 -1.55 13.18 7.60
C LEU A 107 -2.36 14.41 7.15
N ALA A 108 -3.22 14.93 8.03
CA ALA A 108 -4.02 16.13 7.77
C ALA A 108 -3.20 17.40 7.49
N GLN A 109 -1.90 17.39 7.80
CA GLN A 109 -0.97 18.51 7.59
C GLN A 109 0.02 18.24 6.45
N MET A 110 -0.12 17.13 5.74
CA MET A 110 0.81 16.68 4.71
C MET A 110 0.08 16.59 3.35
N THR A 111 0.87 16.63 2.29
CA THR A 111 0.45 16.25 0.94
C THR A 111 0.67 14.75 0.72
N PRO A 112 -0.08 14.11 -0.20
CA PRO A 112 0.16 12.71 -0.56
C PRO A 112 1.62 12.42 -0.96
N ALA A 113 2.27 13.36 -1.64
CA ALA A 113 3.66 13.22 -2.07
C ALA A 113 4.64 13.18 -0.88
N GLU A 114 4.42 14.00 0.14
CA GLU A 114 5.25 13.98 1.37
C GLU A 114 5.08 12.67 2.14
N VAL A 115 3.84 12.16 2.24
CA VAL A 115 3.58 10.87 2.89
C VAL A 115 4.26 9.72 2.14
N VAL A 116 4.14 9.68 0.80
CA VAL A 116 4.80 8.68 -0.04
C VAL A 116 6.32 8.74 0.13
N ALA A 117 6.91 9.94 0.10
CA ALA A 117 8.34 10.13 0.27
C ALA A 117 8.82 9.63 1.63
N GLU A 118 8.07 9.88 2.70
CA GLU A 118 8.44 9.45 4.05
C GLU A 118 8.30 7.93 4.25
N VAL A 119 7.18 7.35 3.82
CA VAL A 119 6.97 5.88 3.87
C VAL A 119 8.08 5.16 3.11
N CYS A 120 8.42 5.65 1.92
CA CYS A 120 9.51 5.10 1.12
C CYS A 120 10.90 5.48 1.65
N GLY A 121 11.04 6.53 2.46
CA GLY A 121 12.29 6.87 3.15
C GLY A 121 12.67 5.84 4.21
N TYR A 122 11.68 5.14 4.77
CA TYR A 122 11.90 4.01 5.67
C TYR A 122 12.17 2.70 4.94
N ALA A 123 11.93 2.64 3.62
CA ALA A 123 12.17 1.45 2.82
C ALA A 123 13.66 1.05 2.85
N GLY A 124 13.92 -0.16 3.34
CA GLY A 124 15.28 -0.70 3.45
C GLY A 124 15.96 -0.42 4.79
N GLN A 125 15.31 0.31 5.71
CA GLN A 125 15.75 0.29 7.10
C GLN A 125 15.34 -1.03 7.75
N PRO A 126 16.23 -1.69 8.52
CA PRO A 126 15.85 -2.88 9.26
C PRO A 126 14.75 -2.52 10.27
N PHE A 127 13.75 -3.39 10.38
CA PHE A 127 12.71 -3.26 11.39
C PHE A 127 13.36 -3.27 12.78
N MET A 128 12.94 -2.35 13.63
CA MET A 128 13.31 -2.40 15.03
C MET A 128 12.25 -3.22 15.73
N THR A 129 12.42 -4.54 15.71
CA THR A 129 11.55 -5.43 16.47
C THR A 129 11.60 -4.96 17.92
N THR A 130 10.46 -4.54 18.48
CA THR A 130 10.33 -4.42 19.93
C THR A 130 10.29 -5.82 20.50
N SER A 131 11.44 -6.48 20.56
CA SER A 131 11.64 -7.67 21.36
C SER A 131 11.41 -7.27 22.82
N LYS A 132 10.25 -7.61 23.36
CA LYS A 132 10.00 -7.94 24.77
C LYS A 132 8.52 -8.31 24.95
N LEU A 133 8.21 -9.58 24.75
CA LEU A 133 7.33 -10.33 25.63
C LEU A 133 8.19 -11.38 26.33
#